data_AF-A0AAJ2EY71-F1
#
_entry.id   AF-A0AAJ2EY71-F1
#
_cell.length_a   1.000
_cell.length_b   1.000
_cell.length_c   1.000
_cell.angle_alpha   90.00
_cell.angle_beta   90.00
_cell.angle_gamma   90.00
#
_symmetry.space_group_name_H-M   'P 1'
#
loop_
_entity.id
_entity.type
_entity.pdbx_description
1 polymer ?
#
loop_
_entity_poly.entity_id
_entity_poly.type
_entity_poly.pdbx_seq_one_letter_code
_entity_poly.pdbx_strand_id
1 'polypeptide(L)'
;MDRLQERLAKLDPPLRHEVEHRGDCLVITLIESEHNARVSRLIKIDQLSSVEQINLVLLHAINELRRKGAQVPLDKDTVLLTSLPSDRVGFPG
;
A
#
# COMPACT_ATOMS: atom_id res chain seq x y z
N MET A 1 -12.13 3.39 3.18
CA MET A 1 -10.72 3.05 3.44
C MET A 1 -10.52 1.55 3.64
N ASP A 2 -11.57 0.83 4.02
CA ASP A 2 -11.56 -0.62 4.32
C ASP A 2 -11.04 -1.48 3.17
N ARG A 3 -11.36 -1.13 1.92
CA ARG A 3 -10.89 -1.86 0.73
C ARG A 3 -9.37 -1.80 0.50
N LEU A 4 -8.70 -0.71 0.90
CA LEU A 4 -7.23 -0.63 0.77
C LEU A 4 -6.56 -1.56 1.78
N GLN A 5 -7.05 -1.54 3.03
CA GLN A 5 -6.56 -2.40 4.09
C GLN A 5 -6.84 -3.88 3.81
N GLU A 6 -8.04 -4.22 3.35
CA GLU A 6 -8.40 -5.58 2.90
C GLU A 6 -7.48 -6.08 1.78
N ARG A 7 -7.07 -5.19 0.88
CA ARG A 7 -6.17 -5.54 -0.23
C ARG A 7 -4.74 -5.71 0.23
N LEU A 8 -4.24 -4.80 1.06
CA LEU A 8 -2.91 -4.95 1.67
C LEU A 8 -2.83 -6.20 2.55
N ALA A 9 -3.94 -6.61 3.18
CA ALA A 9 -4.01 -7.87 3.92
C ALA A 9 -3.81 -9.10 3.04
N LYS A 10 -4.12 -9.06 1.74
CA LYS A 10 -3.84 -10.17 0.80
C LYS A 10 -2.35 -10.36 0.53
N LEU A 11 -1.53 -9.37 0.85
CA LEU A 11 -0.08 -9.48 0.77
C LEU A 11 0.50 -10.26 1.95
N ASP A 12 -0.29 -10.52 3.00
CA ASP A 12 0.10 -11.31 4.17
C ASP A 12 -0.45 -12.74 4.06
N PRO A 13 0.39 -13.79 3.98
CA PRO A 13 1.86 -13.76 3.89
C PRO A 13 2.39 -13.50 2.46
N PRO A 14 3.64 -12.98 2.29
CA PRO A 14 4.67 -12.78 3.33
C PRO A 14 4.79 -11.34 3.88
N LEU A 15 4.00 -10.39 3.36
CA LEU A 15 4.09 -8.98 3.73
C LEU A 15 2.98 -8.57 4.69
N ARG A 16 3.38 -8.27 5.92
CA ARG A 16 2.53 -7.51 6.84
C ARG A 16 2.46 -6.05 6.40
N HIS A 17 1.39 -5.37 6.79
CA HIS A 17 1.19 -3.97 6.48
C HIS A 17 0.68 -3.19 7.68
N GLU A 18 1.04 -1.91 7.72
CA GLU A 18 0.49 -0.92 8.65
C GLU A 18 0.03 0.30 7.85
N VAL A 19 -1.12 0.85 8.22
CA VAL A 19 -1.70 2.04 7.58
C VAL A 19 -2.00 3.07 8.67
N GLU A 20 -1.40 4.25 8.56
CA GLU A 20 -1.56 5.34 9.52
C GLU A 20 -2.00 6.62 8.82
N HIS A 21 -3.03 7.29 9.36
CA HIS A 21 -3.43 8.62 8.91
C HIS A 21 -2.63 9.70 9.64
N ARG A 22 -2.02 10.60 8.87
CA ARG A 22 -1.30 11.77 9.40
C ARG A 22 -1.77 13.03 8.67
N GLY A 23 -2.79 13.67 9.24
CA GLY A 23 -3.39 14.87 8.64
C GLY A 23 -4.00 14.57 7.26
N ASP A 24 -3.51 15.26 6.24
CA ASP A 24 -3.90 15.11 4.84
C ASP A 24 -3.12 13.99 4.11
N CYS A 25 -2.38 13.16 4.85
CA CYS A 25 -1.55 12.11 4.31
C CYS A 25 -1.90 10.73 4.89
N LEU A 26 -1.65 9.71 4.08
CA LEU A 26 -1.69 8.30 4.43
C LEU A 26 -0.25 7.76 4.43
N VAL A 27 0.17 7.14 5.53
CA VAL A 27 1.42 6.40 5.61
C VAL A 27 1.11 4.92 5.49
N ILE A 28 1.68 4.27 4.47
CA ILE A 28 1.63 2.81 4.30
C ILE A 28 3.01 2.26 4.59
N THR A 29 3.12 1.33 5.53
CA THR A 29 4.35 0.60 5.81
C THR A 29 4.16 -0.86 5.46
N LEU A 30 5.08 -1.42 4.67
CA LEU A 30 5.16 -2.83 4.31
C LEU A 30 6.34 -3.47 5.04
N ILE A 31 6.10 -4.63 5.64
CA ILE A 31 7.05 -5.33 6.51
C ILE A 31 7.15 -6.78 6.03
N GLU A 32 8.35 -7.18 5.61
CA GLU A 32 8.69 -8.57 5.36
C GLU A 32 9.50 -9.09 6.55
N SER A 33 9.00 -10.15 7.19
CA SER A 33 9.48 -10.58 8.50
C SER A 33 10.73 -11.46 8.42
N GLU A 34 10.87 -12.28 7.37
CA GLU A 34 11.98 -13.24 7.23
C GLU A 34 13.32 -12.51 7.02
N HIS A 35 13.33 -11.43 6.25
CA HIS A 35 14.53 -10.66 5.94
C HIS A 35 14.64 -9.36 6.77
N ASN A 36 13.74 -9.18 7.75
CA ASN A 36 13.64 -7.96 8.57
C ASN A 36 13.64 -6.68 7.71
N ALA A 37 12.94 -6.73 6.57
CA ALA A 37 12.92 -5.66 5.58
C ALA A 37 11.65 -4.85 5.74
N ARG A 38 11.79 -3.52 5.84
CA ARG A 38 10.65 -2.60 5.89
C ARG A 38 10.77 -1.48 4.89
N VAL A 39 9.62 -1.03 4.40
CA VAL A 39 9.50 0.15 3.53
C VAL A 39 8.25 0.94 3.90
N SER A 40 8.38 2.25 4.02
CA SER A 40 7.25 3.16 4.27
C SER A 40 7.07 4.12 3.09
N ARG A 41 5.82 4.49 2.82
CA ARG A 41 5.43 5.47 1.80
C ARG A 41 4.39 6.42 2.37
N LEU A 42 4.64 7.72 2.17
CA LEU A 42 3.69 8.79 2.45
C LEU A 42 2.95 9.10 1.15
N ILE A 43 1.63 9.07 1.17
CA ILE A 43 0.76 9.37 0.04
C ILE A 43 -0.19 10.47 0.48
N LYS A 44 -0.28 11.56 -0.28
CA LYS A 44 -1.26 12.60 0.02
C LYS A 44 -2.67 12.11 -0.34
N ILE A 45 -3.67 12.48 0.44
CA ILE A 45 -5.04 11.99 0.26
C ILE A 45 -5.63 12.41 -1.10
N ASP A 46 -5.24 13.57 -1.63
CA ASP A 46 -5.61 14.03 -2.98
C ASP A 46 -5.06 13.13 -4.10
N GLN A 47 -3.91 12.48 -3.87
CA GLN A 47 -3.29 11.48 -4.76
C GLN A 47 -3.95 10.11 -4.65
N LEU A 48 -4.73 9.86 -3.59
CA LEU A 48 -5.49 8.61 -3.43
C LEU A 48 -6.71 8.52 -4.36
N SER A 49 -6.89 9.45 -5.30
CA SER A 49 -7.97 9.46 -6.27
C SER A 49 -7.75 8.52 -7.46
N SER A 50 -6.50 8.06 -7.70
CA SER A 50 -6.16 7.14 -8.80
C SER A 50 -5.58 5.83 -8.28
N VAL A 51 -6.22 4.73 -8.70
CA VAL A 51 -5.84 3.35 -8.34
C VAL A 51 -4.44 3.06 -8.87
N GLU A 52 -4.16 3.56 -10.06
CA GLU A 52 -2.92 3.39 -10.80
C GLU A 52 -1.75 4.03 -10.04
N GLN A 53 -1.95 5.21 -9.45
CA GLN A 53 -0.90 5.87 -8.67
C GLN A 53 -0.55 5.07 -7.42
N ILE A 54 -1.55 4.58 -6.69
CA ILE A 54 -1.30 3.75 -5.50
C ILE A 54 -0.61 2.46 -5.89
N ASN A 55 -1.03 1.82 -6.98
CA ASN A 55 -0.37 0.62 -7.50
C ASN A 55 1.11 0.88 -7.83
N LEU A 56 1.43 2.01 -8.45
CA LEU A 56 2.82 2.38 -8.72
C LEU A 56 3.60 2.57 -7.42
N VAL A 57 3.04 3.27 -6.43
CA VAL A 57 3.68 3.46 -5.13
C VAL A 57 3.96 2.12 -4.44
N LEU A 58 2.99 1.21 -4.44
CA LEU A 58 3.11 -0.13 -3.85
C LEU A 58 4.14 -0.99 -4.61
N LEU A 59 4.11 -0.99 -5.94
CA LEU A 59 5.12 -1.69 -6.76
C LEU A 59 6.53 -1.17 -6.49
N HIS A 60 6.70 0.14 -6.36
CA HIS A 60 7.99 0.73 -5.99
C HIS A 60 8.44 0.32 -4.58
N ALA A 61 7.52 0.25 -3.62
CA ALA A 61 7.82 -0.19 -2.27
C ALA A 61 8.22 -1.68 -2.22
N ILE A 62 7.49 -2.54 -2.95
CA ILE A 62 7.80 -3.97 -3.05
C ILE A 62 9.14 -4.21 -3.74
N ASN A 63 9.41 -3.48 -4.83
CA ASN A 63 10.72 -3.56 -5.48
C ASN A 63 11.87 -3.15 -4.55
N GLU A 64 11.64 -2.17 -3.68
CA GLU A 64 12.63 -1.80 -2.66
C GLU A 64 12.81 -2.91 -1.62
N LEU A 65 11.74 -3.55 -1.16
CA LEU A 65 11.83 -4.73 -0.29
C LEU A 65 12.63 -5.85 -0.95
N ARG A 66 12.37 -6.14 -2.22
CA ARG A 66 13.11 -7.16 -2.98
C ARG A 66 14.60 -6.84 -3.11
N ARG A 67 14.95 -5.56 -3.27
CA ARG A 67 16.37 -5.13 -3.23
C ARG A 67 17.02 -5.33 -1.86
N LYS A 68 16.24 -5.38 -0.78
CA LYS A 68 16.69 -5.69 0.59
C LYS A 68 16.76 -7.20 0.87
N GLY A 69 16.47 -8.04 -0.12
CA GLY A 69 16.50 -9.51 0.00
C GLY A 69 15.14 -10.16 0.20
N ALA A 70 14.07 -9.37 0.41
CA ALA A 70 12.73 -9.88 0.62
C ALA A 70 12.23 -10.67 -0.61
N GLN A 71 11.68 -11.86 -0.38
CA GLN A 71 11.15 -12.72 -1.45
C GLN A 71 9.66 -12.48 -1.69
N VAL A 72 9.30 -11.23 -1.99
CA VAL A 72 7.90 -10.85 -2.25
C VAL A 72 7.52 -11.24 -3.69
N PRO A 73 6.45 -12.02 -3.90
CA PRO A 73 5.94 -12.30 -5.24
C PRO A 73 5.33 -11.06 -5.89
N LEU A 74 5.55 -10.90 -7.21
CA LEU A 74 5.03 -9.81 -8.05
C LEU A 74 4.08 -10.38 -9.11
N ASP A 75 3.12 -11.19 -8.72
CA ASP A 75 2.05 -11.62 -9.62
C ASP A 75 0.94 -10.57 -9.66
N LYS A 76 0.25 -10.49 -10.82
CA LYS A 76 -0.77 -9.46 -11.09
C LYS A 76 -1.92 -9.47 -10.08
N ASP A 77 -2.22 -10.64 -9.51
CA ASP A 77 -3.34 -10.84 -8.60
C ASP A 77 -3.01 -10.43 -7.15
N THR A 78 -1.72 -10.33 -6.82
CA THR A 78 -1.23 -10.06 -5.47
C THR A 78 -1.06 -8.56 -5.22
N VAL A 79 -0.58 -7.78 -6.19
CA VAL A 79 -0.12 -6.40 -5.90
C VAL A 79 -1.02 -5.29 -6.46
N LEU A 80 -1.77 -5.55 -7.53
CA LEU A 80 -2.51 -4.50 -8.22
C LEU A 80 -3.92 -4.34 -7.63
N LEU A 81 -4.21 -3.14 -7.12
CA LEU A 81 -5.56 -2.68 -6.84
C LEU A 81 -6.32 -2.52 -8.15
N THR A 82 -7.57 -3.00 -8.20
CA THR A 82 -8.43 -2.90 -9.39
C THR A 82 -9.49 -1.80 -9.26
N SER A 83 -9.69 -1.25 -8.06
CA SER A 83 -10.58 -0.12 -7.79
C SER A 83 -10.23 0.52 -6.45
N LEU A 84 -10.54 1.80 -6.31
CA LEU A 84 -10.43 2.54 -5.07
C LEU A 84 -11.82 2.71 -4.45
N PRO A 85 -11.94 2.93 -3.14
CA PRO A 85 -13.19 3.35 -2.56
C PRO A 85 -13.63 4.66 -3.21
N SER A 86 -14.77 4.63 -3.89
CA SER A 86 -15.38 5.80 -4.54
C SER A 86 -16.12 6.70 -3.54
N ASP A 87 -15.97 6.47 -2.24
CA ASP A 87 -16.55 7.33 -1.21
C ASP A 87 -15.72 8.59 -1.11
N ARG A 88 -16.25 9.60 -1.82
CA ARG A 88 -16.12 11.02 -1.58
C ARG A 88 -15.52 11.28 -0.20
N VAL A 89 -14.30 11.81 -0.20
CA VAL A 89 -13.79 12.62 0.91
C VAL A 89 -14.79 13.76 1.06
N GLY A 90 -15.77 13.56 1.93
CA GLY A 90 -16.73 14.58 2.30
C GLY A 90 -15.96 15.68 2.99
N PHE A 91 -15.79 16.81 2.33
CA PHE A 91 -15.48 18.06 3.01
C PHE A 91 -16.66 18.35 3.96
N PRO A 92 -16.42 18.53 5.27
CA PRO A 92 -17.44 19.13 6.10
C PRO A 92 -17.65 20.56 5.59
N GLY A 93 -18.87 20.84 5.14
CA GLY A 93 -19.35 22.20 4.93
C GLY A 93 -19.66 22.91 6.23
#